data_AF-Q1M2T0-F1
#
_entry.id   AF-Q1M2T0-F1
#
_cell.length_a   1.000
_cell.length_b   1.000
_cell.length_c   1.000
_cell.angle_alpha   90.00
_cell.angle_beta   90.00
_cell.angle_gamma   90.00
#
_symmetry.space_group_name_H-M   'P 1'
#
loop_
_entity.id
_entity.type
_entity.pdbx_description
1 polymer ?
#
loop_
_entity_poly.entity_id
_entity_poly.type
_entity_poly.pdbx_seq_one_letter_code
_entity_poly.pdbx_strand_id
1 'polypeptide(L)'
;MYEVCVTFYMRVKQVITSFSKGYSQVLLQNNVVSGLFFFLATGIAFFNMGHPEILYFSAISAALSPFFAWYLRYPDEEINEGIWGYNAVLYGIACGMLVPVSVSGIAVLIVGTLEMLLLMGFR
;
A
#
# COMPACT_ATOMS: atom_id res chain seq x y z
N MET A 1 24.42 -14.52 -12.08
CA MET A 1 23.09 -14.66 -12.70
C MET A 1 22.08 -15.29 -11.73
N TYR A 2 22.40 -16.41 -11.06
CA TYR A 2 21.57 -17.03 -10.00
C TYR A 2 21.21 -16.07 -8.85
N GLU A 3 22.20 -15.39 -8.25
CA GLU A 3 21.99 -14.45 -7.14
C GLU A 3 21.04 -13.28 -7.48
N VAL A 4 21.11 -12.80 -8.74
CA VAL A 4 20.25 -11.70 -9.22
C VAL A 4 18.80 -12.17 -9.33
N CYS A 5 18.56 -13.37 -9.85
CA CYS A 5 17.23 -13.96 -9.92
C CYS A 5 16.62 -14.20 -8.53
N VAL A 6 17.41 -14.71 -7.58
CA VAL A 6 16.94 -14.98 -6.20
C VAL A 6 16.58 -13.66 -5.51
N THR A 7 17.44 -12.65 -5.62
CA THR A 7 17.18 -11.33 -5.04
C THR A 7 15.90 -10.73 -5.61
N PHE A 8 15.74 -10.77 -6.94
CA PHE A 8 14.53 -10.25 -7.60
C PHE A 8 13.26 -10.97 -7.12
N TYR A 9 13.28 -12.30 -7.08
CA TYR A 9 12.15 -13.11 -6.60
C TYR A 9 11.75 -12.75 -5.15
N MET A 10 12.74 -12.61 -4.26
CA MET A 10 12.49 -12.25 -2.86
C MET A 10 11.88 -10.85 -2.74
N ARG A 11 12.30 -9.89 -3.58
CA ARG A 11 11.73 -8.54 -3.58
C ARG A 11 10.29 -8.52 -4.08
N VAL A 12 9.97 -9.25 -5.15
CA VAL A 12 8.58 -9.37 -5.63
C VAL A 12 7.69 -9.99 -4.55
N LYS A 13 8.15 -11.07 -3.90
CA LYS A 13 7.43 -11.73 -2.82
C LYS A 13 7.19 -10.78 -1.63
N GLN A 14 8.20 -9.99 -1.27
CA GLN A 14 8.11 -8.99 -0.21
C GLN A 14 7.06 -7.93 -0.55
N VAL A 15 7.05 -7.38 -1.77
CA VAL A 15 6.06 -6.38 -2.19
C VAL A 15 4.64 -6.94 -2.12
N ILE A 16 4.39 -8.16 -2.62
CA ILE A 16 3.06 -8.78 -2.57
C ILE A 16 2.61 -9.01 -1.12
N THR A 17 3.52 -9.51 -0.28
CA THR A 17 3.23 -9.78 1.15
C THR A 17 2.93 -8.48 1.88
N SER A 18 3.73 -7.44 1.64
CA SER A 18 3.63 -6.13 2.29
C SER A 18 2.39 -5.36 1.81
N PHE A 19 2.02 -5.50 0.53
CA PHE A 19 0.77 -4.96 -0.01
C PHE A 19 -0.42 -5.52 0.76
N SER A 20 -0.51 -6.85 0.84
CA SER A 20 -1.63 -7.52 1.50
C SER A 20 -1.64 -7.21 3.00
N LYS A 21 -0.49 -7.29 3.67
CA LYS A 21 -0.40 -6.93 5.09
C LYS A 21 -0.64 -5.45 5.36
N GLY A 22 -0.34 -4.57 4.42
CA GLY A 22 -0.69 -3.14 4.51
C GLY A 22 -2.19 -2.96 4.69
N TYR A 23 -3.01 -3.68 3.93
CA TYR A 23 -4.46 -3.71 4.13
C TYR A 23 -4.83 -4.30 5.50
N SER A 24 -4.28 -5.45 5.87
CA SER A 24 -4.67 -6.09 7.14
C SER A 24 -4.32 -5.25 8.37
N GLN A 25 -3.22 -4.49 8.32
CA GLN A 25 -2.77 -3.62 9.40
C GLN A 25 -3.69 -2.41 9.62
N VAL A 26 -4.54 -2.04 8.67
CA VAL A 26 -5.63 -1.07 8.90
C VAL A 26 -6.58 -1.56 10.00
N LEU A 27 -6.74 -2.88 10.12
CA LEU A 27 -7.52 -3.55 11.16
C LEU A 27 -6.64 -4.10 12.30
N LEU A 28 -5.38 -3.65 12.38
CA LEU A 28 -4.36 -4.13 13.34
C LEU A 28 -4.13 -5.66 13.26
N GLN A 29 -4.23 -6.22 12.06
CA GLN A 29 -3.95 -7.64 11.79
C GLN A 29 -2.64 -7.76 10.99
N ASN A 30 -1.71 -8.61 11.42
CA ASN A 30 -0.51 -8.96 10.65
C ASN A 30 -0.76 -10.27 9.86
N ASN A 31 -1.71 -10.26 8.93
CA ASN A 31 -2.17 -11.48 8.25
C ASN A 31 -2.54 -11.22 6.78
N VAL A 32 -1.91 -11.95 5.86
CA VAL A 32 -2.11 -11.83 4.41
C VAL A 32 -3.57 -12.14 4.02
N VAL A 33 -4.18 -13.16 4.61
CA VAL A 33 -5.57 -13.54 4.28
C VAL A 33 -6.55 -12.45 4.70
N SER A 34 -6.39 -11.90 5.91
CA SER A 34 -7.18 -10.74 6.37
C SER A 34 -7.02 -9.53 5.43
N GLY A 35 -5.81 -9.31 4.94
CA GLY A 35 -5.51 -8.24 3.99
C GLY A 35 -6.19 -8.40 2.65
N LEU A 36 -6.17 -9.61 2.10
CA LEU A 36 -6.90 -9.94 0.87
C LEU A 36 -8.41 -9.76 1.05
N PHE A 37 -8.98 -10.20 2.18
CA PHE A 37 -10.39 -9.96 2.46
C PHE A 37 -10.72 -8.47 2.55
N PHE A 38 -9.88 -7.66 3.21
CA PHE A 38 -10.15 -6.24 3.31
C PHE A 38 -10.00 -5.52 1.95
N PHE A 39 -9.01 -5.89 1.14
CA PHE A 39 -8.86 -5.39 -0.23
C PHE A 39 -10.09 -5.73 -1.10
N LEU A 40 -10.55 -6.98 -1.09
CA LEU A 40 -11.71 -7.42 -1.85
C LEU A 40 -13.01 -6.78 -1.33
N ALA A 41 -13.19 -6.66 -0.02
CA ALA A 41 -14.33 -6.00 0.59
C ALA A 41 -14.39 -4.52 0.20
N THR A 42 -13.23 -3.84 0.21
CA THR A 42 -13.09 -2.45 -0.28
C THR A 42 -13.54 -2.36 -1.73
N GLY A 43 -13.07 -3.27 -2.58
CA GLY A 43 -13.47 -3.31 -3.99
C GLY A 43 -14.98 -3.50 -4.15
N ILE A 44 -15.54 -4.58 -3.61
CA ILE A 44 -16.98 -4.88 -3.73
C ILE A 44 -17.84 -3.72 -3.23
N ALA A 45 -17.50 -3.14 -2.07
CA ALA A 45 -18.26 -2.04 -1.49
C ALA A 45 -18.27 -0.82 -2.42
N PHE A 46 -17.09 -0.35 -2.85
CA PHE A 46 -17.00 0.89 -3.60
C PHE A 46 -17.38 0.74 -5.08
N PHE A 47 -17.20 -0.45 -5.69
CA PHE A 47 -17.79 -0.74 -6.99
C PHE A 47 -19.33 -0.65 -6.94
N ASN A 48 -19.96 -1.22 -5.91
CA ASN A 48 -21.42 -1.14 -5.74
C ASN A 48 -21.91 0.29 -5.47
N MET A 49 -21.08 1.13 -4.87
CA MET A 49 -21.36 2.56 -4.65
C MET A 49 -21.09 3.43 -5.89
N GLY A 50 -20.56 2.86 -6.98
CA GLY A 50 -20.22 3.62 -8.19
C GLY A 50 -18.90 4.40 -8.11
N HIS A 51 -18.05 4.09 -7.14
CA HIS A 51 -16.78 4.77 -6.86
C HIS A 51 -15.56 3.83 -6.93
N PRO A 52 -15.31 3.13 -8.06
CA PRO A 52 -14.20 2.19 -8.18
C PRO A 52 -12.82 2.84 -7.97
N GLU A 53 -12.72 4.16 -8.05
CA GLU A 53 -11.53 4.98 -7.77
C GLU A 53 -10.91 4.78 -6.41
N ILE A 54 -11.74 4.50 -5.41
CA ILE A 54 -11.28 4.26 -4.06
C ILE A 54 -10.44 2.98 -3.99
N LEU A 55 -10.81 1.95 -4.76
CA LEU A 55 -10.03 0.72 -4.83
C LEU A 55 -8.66 0.96 -5.48
N TYR A 56 -8.62 1.56 -6.66
CA TYR A 56 -7.33 1.69 -7.35
C TYR A 56 -6.40 2.71 -6.68
N PHE A 57 -6.90 3.80 -6.10
CA PHE A 57 -6.04 4.72 -5.33
C PHE A 57 -5.50 4.07 -4.05
N SER A 58 -6.33 3.33 -3.32
CA SER A 58 -5.86 2.58 -2.14
C SER A 58 -4.84 1.51 -2.51
N ALA A 59 -5.05 0.78 -3.62
CA ALA A 59 -4.14 -0.26 -4.08
C ALA A 59 -2.79 0.31 -4.54
N ILE A 60 -2.81 1.41 -5.30
CA ILE A 60 -1.59 2.09 -5.75
C ILE A 60 -0.79 2.56 -4.53
N SER A 61 -1.43 3.19 -3.55
CA SER A 61 -0.76 3.67 -2.34
C SER A 61 -0.20 2.52 -1.49
N ALA A 62 -0.96 1.41 -1.38
CA ALA A 62 -0.54 0.19 -0.68
C ALA A 62 0.68 -0.49 -1.31
N ALA A 63 0.89 -0.33 -2.61
CA ALA A 63 2.07 -0.83 -3.32
C ALA A 63 3.24 0.18 -3.28
N LEU A 64 2.94 1.49 -3.41
CA LEU A 64 3.95 2.55 -3.42
C LEU A 64 4.66 2.68 -2.08
N SER A 65 3.94 2.59 -0.96
CA SER A 65 4.54 2.75 0.37
C SER A 65 5.65 1.72 0.67
N PRO A 66 5.42 0.40 0.58
CA PRO A 66 6.49 -0.58 0.79
C PRO A 66 7.61 -0.46 -0.25
N PHE A 67 7.32 0.00 -1.47
CA PHE A 67 8.35 0.31 -2.46
C PHE A 67 9.24 1.48 -2.02
N PHE A 68 8.66 2.58 -1.52
CA PHE A 68 9.41 3.70 -0.96
C PHE A 68 10.19 3.32 0.30
N ALA A 69 9.60 2.52 1.19
CA ALA A 69 10.28 2.02 2.40
C ALA A 69 11.53 1.22 2.02
N TRP A 70 11.41 0.34 1.02
CA TRP A 70 12.53 -0.40 0.48
C TRP A 70 13.58 0.51 -0.15
N TYR A 71 13.17 1.49 -0.97
CA TYR A 71 14.08 2.45 -1.61
C TYR A 71 14.86 3.28 -0.57
N LEU A 72 14.20 3.67 0.52
CA LEU A 72 14.77 4.39 1.65
C LEU A 72 15.52 3.50 2.65
N ARG A 73 15.60 2.18 2.38
CA ARG A 73 16.31 1.18 3.17
C ARG A 73 15.81 1.05 4.61
N TYR A 74 14.49 1.17 4.82
CA TYR A 74 13.87 0.79 6.09
C TYR A 74 13.99 -0.72 6.35
N PRO A 75 13.90 -1.17 7.61
CA PRO A 75 14.13 -2.57 7.97
C PRO A 75 13.20 -3.52 7.19
N ASP A 76 13.80 -4.54 6.56
CA ASP A 76 13.06 -5.52 5.76
C ASP A 76 11.99 -6.27 6.59
N GLU A 77 12.25 -6.49 7.89
CA GLU A 77 11.31 -7.10 8.83
C GLU A 77 10.02 -6.27 8.97
N GLU A 78 10.16 -4.97 9.21
CA GLU A 78 9.03 -4.05 9.33
C GLU A 78 8.23 -3.90 8.03
N ILE A 79 8.92 -3.87 6.88
CA ILE A 79 8.27 -3.90 5.56
C ILE A 79 7.43 -5.17 5.44
N ASN A 80 7.99 -6.33 5.80
CA ASN A 80 7.31 -7.62 5.77
C ASN A 80 6.18 -7.75 6.80
N GLU A 81 6.13 -6.93 7.84
CA GLU A 81 5.00 -6.84 8.78
C GLU A 81 3.86 -5.96 8.26
N GLY A 82 4.09 -5.22 7.16
CA GLY A 82 3.11 -4.33 6.55
C GLY A 82 2.87 -3.03 7.32
N ILE A 83 3.67 -2.74 8.34
CA ILE A 83 3.48 -1.54 9.19
C ILE A 83 3.72 -0.23 8.43
N TRP A 84 4.50 -0.28 7.35
CA TRP A 84 4.69 0.84 6.44
C TRP A 84 3.53 1.03 5.44
N GLY A 85 2.57 0.09 5.36
CA GLY A 85 1.52 0.10 4.34
C GLY A 85 0.18 0.70 4.78
N TYR A 86 -0.20 0.58 6.05
CA TYR A 86 -1.58 0.84 6.47
C TYR A 86 -2.00 2.32 6.36
N ASN A 87 -1.11 3.25 6.73
CA ASN A 87 -1.39 4.68 6.56
C ASN A 87 -1.55 5.05 5.08
N ALA A 88 -0.75 4.44 4.20
CA ALA A 88 -0.87 4.66 2.77
C ALA A 88 -2.17 4.09 2.20
N VAL A 89 -2.64 2.92 2.69
CA VAL A 89 -3.96 2.38 2.33
C VAL A 89 -5.06 3.38 2.68
N LEU A 90 -5.09 3.87 3.92
CA LEU A 90 -6.09 4.85 4.39
C LEU A 90 -6.02 6.16 3.60
N TYR A 91 -4.81 6.65 3.34
CA TYR A 91 -4.60 7.84 2.52
C TYR A 91 -5.10 7.66 1.08
N GLY A 92 -4.84 6.50 0.47
CA GLY A 92 -5.33 6.19 -0.87
C GLY A 92 -6.86 6.05 -0.92
N ILE A 93 -7.49 5.49 0.13
CA ILE A 93 -8.96 5.50 0.27
C ILE A 93 -9.47 6.95 0.30
N ALA A 94 -8.88 7.80 1.16
CA ALA A 94 -9.28 9.21 1.28
C ALA A 94 -9.08 9.98 -0.04
N CYS A 95 -7.97 9.76 -0.74
CA CYS A 95 -7.75 10.36 -2.04
C CYS A 95 -8.81 9.93 -3.06
N GLY A 96 -9.18 8.65 -3.08
CA GLY A 96 -10.21 8.16 -4.01
C GLY A 96 -11.57 8.79 -3.75
N MET A 97 -11.84 9.21 -2.51
CA MET A 97 -13.09 9.91 -2.15
C MET A 97 -13.07 11.40 -2.48
N LEU A 98 -11.89 12.04 -2.43
CA LEU A 98 -11.78 13.50 -2.38
C LEU A 98 -11.13 14.13 -3.62
N VAL A 99 -10.39 13.36 -4.41
CA VAL A 99 -9.51 13.88 -5.45
C VAL A 99 -9.89 13.29 -6.81
N PRO A 100 -10.03 14.12 -7.86
CA PRO A 100 -10.40 13.63 -9.18
C PRO A 100 -9.29 12.79 -9.80
N VAL A 101 -9.69 11.79 -10.57
CA VAL A 101 -8.81 10.91 -11.36
C VAL A 101 -8.18 11.73 -12.48
N SER A 102 -7.02 12.30 -12.19
CA SER A 102 -6.35 13.28 -13.03
C SER A 102 -4.85 13.27 -12.75
N VAL A 103 -4.05 13.92 -13.59
CA VAL A 103 -2.60 14.03 -13.39
C VAL A 103 -2.28 14.68 -12.04
N SER A 104 -2.98 15.75 -11.68
CA SER A 104 -2.82 16.38 -10.37
C SER A 104 -3.25 15.46 -9.23
N GLY A 105 -4.33 14.70 -9.40
CA GLY A 105 -4.78 13.75 -8.40
C GLY A 105 -3.79 12.61 -8.14
N ILE A 106 -3.19 12.09 -9.21
CA ILE A 106 -2.11 11.09 -9.11
C ILE A 106 -0.87 11.71 -8.44
N ALA A 107 -0.53 12.96 -8.75
CA ALA A 107 0.57 13.64 -8.08
C ALA A 107 0.32 13.78 -6.57
N VAL A 108 -0.89 14.18 -6.16
CA VAL A 108 -1.31 14.25 -4.75
C VAL A 108 -1.22 12.87 -4.08
N LEU A 109 -1.65 11.81 -4.76
CA LEU A 109 -1.57 10.43 -4.27
C LEU A 109 -0.11 10.02 -3.99
N ILE A 110 0.79 10.25 -4.95
CA ILE A 110 2.20 9.86 -4.84
C ILE A 110 2.91 10.67 -3.75
N VAL A 111 2.76 12.00 -3.76
CA VAL A 111 3.41 12.89 -2.80
C VAL A 111 2.94 12.60 -1.38
N GLY A 112 1.63 12.49 -1.17
CA GLY A 112 1.10 12.21 0.16
C GLY A 112 1.39 10.79 0.64
N THR A 113 1.48 9.79 -0.26
CA THR A 113 1.93 8.44 0.13
C THR A 113 3.37 8.47 0.65
N LEU A 114 4.25 9.20 -0.03
CA LEU A 114 5.63 9.39 0.44
C LEU A 114 5.66 10.14 1.77
N GLU A 115 4.87 11.19 1.93
CA GLU A 115 4.79 11.96 3.19
C GLU A 115 4.31 11.09 4.36
N MET A 116 3.24 10.30 4.19
CA MET A 116 2.73 9.38 5.22
C MET A 116 3.80 8.39 5.69
N LEU A 117 4.59 7.87 4.75
CA LEU A 117 5.71 6.99 5.05
C LEU A 117 6.84 7.72 5.79
N LEU A 118 7.19 8.92 5.36
CA LEU A 118 8.26 9.70 6.00
C LEU A 118 7.88 10.11 7.43
N LEU A 119 6.63 10.50 7.67
CA LEU A 119 6.13 10.85 9.01
C LEU A 119 6.20 9.67 9.99
N MET A 120 5.97 8.45 9.51
CA MET A 120 6.15 7.23 10.31
C MET A 120 7.63 6.86 10.51
N GLY A 121 8.51 7.31 9.60
CA GLY A 121 9.96 7.10 9.63
C GLY A 121 10.67 7.72 10.83
N PHE A 122 10.06 8.71 11.47
CA PHE A 122 10.61 9.42 12.62
C PHE A 122 10.23 8.82 13.99
N ARG A 123 9.84 7.55 14.01
CA ARG A 123 9.50 6.81 15.23
C ARG A 123 10.73 6.46 16.08
#